data_AF-A0A9N7YY61-F1
#
_entry.id   AF-A0A9N7YY61-F1
#
_cell.length_a   1.000
_cell.length_b   1.000
_cell.length_c   1.000
_cell.angle_alpha   90.00
_cell.angle_beta   90.00
_cell.angle_gamma   90.00
#
_symmetry.space_group_name_H-M   'P 1'
#
loop_
_entity.id
_entity.type
_entity.pdbx_description
1 polymer ?
#
loop_
_entity_poly.entity_id
_entity_poly.type
_entity_poly.pdbx_seq_one_letter_code
_entity_poly.pdbx_strand_id
1 'polypeptide(L)'
;MHYVFDWSRTSPERLHPSKDYAAARTRARPVSAGICVSQKKLRQIVDPSQRLLGQLHKIVYISQLPPAPHHNIRRRVIERFKKSLFHYGSDPYNLKVELSKLGTA
;
A
#
# COMPACT_ATOMS: atom_id res chain seq x y z
N MET A 1 2.45 -1.95 -27.61
CA MET A 1 1.61 -1.61 -26.44
C MET A 1 2.32 -0.53 -25.64
N HIS A 2 2.05 0.74 -25.94
CA HIS A 2 2.63 1.89 -25.23
C HIS A 2 1.69 2.28 -24.08
N TYR A 3 2.16 2.20 -22.83
CA TYR A 3 1.51 2.89 -21.71
C TYR A 3 2.08 4.30 -21.63
N VAL A 4 1.31 5.30 -22.05
CA VAL A 4 1.58 6.71 -21.75
C VAL A 4 0.68 7.07 -20.58
N PHE A 5 1.27 7.19 -19.40
CA PHE A 5 0.60 7.72 -18.22
C PHE A 5 0.63 9.25 -18.34
N ASP A 6 -0.43 9.83 -18.90
CA ASP A 6 -0.55 11.28 -19.04
C ASP A 6 -0.85 11.91 -17.68
N TRP A 7 0.13 12.61 -17.11
CA TRP A 7 0.04 13.29 -15.82
C TRP A 7 -0.41 14.76 -15.94
N SER A 8 -0.85 15.24 -17.10
CA SER A 8 -1.06 16.68 -17.30
C SER A 8 -2.53 17.08 -17.43
N ARG A 9 -3.24 17.28 -16.31
CA ARG A 9 -4.35 18.26 -16.25
C ARG A 9 -4.71 18.69 -14.82
N THR A 10 -3.88 19.51 -14.19
CA THR A 10 -4.34 20.40 -13.11
C THR A 10 -4.82 21.71 -13.73
N SER A 11 -6.12 21.94 -13.73
CA SER A 11 -6.71 23.27 -13.93
C SER A 11 -7.66 23.55 -12.77
N PRO A 12 -7.42 24.57 -11.92
CA PRO A 12 -8.40 25.04 -10.97
C PRO A 12 -9.23 26.13 -11.67
N GLU A 13 -10.27 25.73 -12.37
CA GLU A 13 -11.28 26.67 -12.86
C GLU A 13 -12.15 27.13 -11.68
N ARG A 14 -12.24 28.44 -11.55
CA ARG A 14 -12.97 29.19 -10.52
C ARG A 14 -14.45 28.86 -10.60
N LEU A 15 -15.06 28.50 -9.48
CA LEU A 15 -16.52 28.55 -9.33
C LEU A 15 -16.88 29.25 -8.03
N HIS A 16 -17.41 30.45 -8.19
CA HIS A 16 -18.14 31.18 -7.16
C HIS A 16 -19.62 30.84 -7.32
N PRO A 17 -20.31 30.30 -6.29
CA PRO A 17 -21.75 30.35 -6.27
C PRO A 17 -22.22 31.21 -5.09
N SER A 18 -22.63 32.43 -5.42
CA SER A 18 -23.62 33.16 -4.64
C SER A 18 -24.99 32.55 -4.95
N LYS A 19 -25.68 32.02 -3.94
CA LYS A 19 -27.16 31.96 -3.84
C LYS A 19 -27.62 31.28 -2.54
N ASP A 20 -28.00 32.13 -1.59
CA ASP A 20 -29.25 32.14 -0.83
C ASP A 20 -29.83 30.83 -0.28
N TYR A 21 -29.84 30.77 1.06
CA TYR A 21 -30.53 29.81 1.90
C TYR A 21 -32.05 29.91 1.72
N ALA A 22 -32.70 28.89 1.17
CA ALA A 22 -34.16 28.77 1.24
C ALA A 22 -34.63 27.32 1.37
N ALA A 23 -35.34 27.08 2.47
CA ALA A 23 -36.38 26.09 2.69
C ALA A 23 -36.00 24.59 2.68
N ALA A 24 -35.83 24.09 3.90
CA ALA A 24 -35.95 22.67 4.25
C ALA A 24 -37.29 22.08 3.76
N ARG A 25 -37.21 21.07 2.89
CA ARG A 25 -38.21 20.00 2.79
C ARG A 25 -37.49 18.66 2.91
N THR A 26 -37.46 18.17 4.14
CA THR A 26 -36.96 16.86 4.54
C THR A 26 -37.75 15.75 3.88
N ARG A 27 -37.27 15.23 2.75
CA ARG A 27 -37.57 13.84 2.36
C ARG A 27 -36.53 12.97 3.06
N ALA A 28 -36.94 12.29 4.13
CA ALA A 28 -36.13 11.29 4.81
C ALA A 28 -35.87 10.14 3.83
N ARG A 29 -34.71 10.17 3.16
CA ARG A 29 -34.18 8.98 2.50
C ARG A 29 -33.81 7.96 3.57
N PRO A 30 -33.99 6.65 3.31
CA PRO A 30 -33.55 5.61 4.23
C PRO A 30 -32.07 5.83 4.52
N VAL A 31 -31.76 6.10 5.78
CA VAL A 31 -30.38 6.15 6.26
C VAL A 31 -29.88 4.73 6.07
N SER A 32 -29.07 4.49 5.02
CA SER A 32 -28.20 3.32 5.04
C SER A 32 -27.55 3.34 6.42
N ALA A 33 -27.60 2.24 7.16
CA ALA A 33 -26.91 2.10 8.45
C ALA A 33 -25.40 2.26 8.22
N GLY A 34 -24.99 3.50 7.99
CA GLY A 34 -23.65 3.91 7.66
C GLY A 34 -22.94 4.08 8.98
N ILE A 35 -21.77 3.48 9.06
CA ILE A 35 -20.89 3.64 10.20
C ILE A 35 -20.45 5.11 10.22
N CYS A 36 -21.01 5.90 11.13
CA CYS A 36 -20.57 7.28 11.35
C CYS A 36 -19.42 7.27 12.37
N VAL A 37 -18.21 7.64 11.92
CA VAL A 37 -17.03 7.78 12.80
C VAL A 37 -16.56 9.23 12.79
N SER A 38 -16.21 9.76 13.97
CA SER A 38 -15.62 11.10 14.08
C SER A 38 -14.27 11.17 13.35
N GLN A 39 -14.08 12.17 12.50
CA GLN A 39 -12.79 12.40 11.80
C GLN A 39 -11.62 12.55 12.78
N LYS A 40 -11.86 13.05 13.99
CA LYS A 40 -10.84 13.16 15.06
C LYS A 40 -10.36 11.80 15.59
N LYS A 41 -11.10 10.72 15.32
CA LYS A 41 -10.77 9.33 15.67
C LYS A 41 -10.22 8.54 14.47
N LEU A 42 -10.06 9.17 13.30
CA LEU A 42 -9.47 8.54 12.12
C LEU A 42 -7.97 8.83 12.08
N ARG A 43 -7.17 7.80 11.81
CA ARG A 43 -5.75 7.97 11.48
C ARG A 43 -5.59 7.97 9.96
N GLN A 44 -4.74 8.84 9.44
CA GLN A 44 -4.36 8.77 8.03
C GLN A 44 -3.58 7.47 7.81
N ILE A 45 -4.10 6.60 6.95
CA ILE A 45 -3.34 5.44 6.49
C ILE A 45 -2.58 5.85 5.24
N VAL A 46 -1.27 5.64 5.27
CA VAL A 46 -0.47 5.62 4.04
C VAL A 46 -0.97 4.46 3.19
N ASP A 47 -1.02 4.66 1.87
CA ASP A 47 -1.48 3.65 0.93
C ASP A 47 -0.76 2.30 1.21
N PRO A 48 -1.51 1.26 1.63
CA PRO A 48 -0.92 -0.03 1.96
C PRO A 48 -0.19 -0.65 0.75
N SER A 49 -0.62 -0.34 -0.47
CA SER A 49 0.02 -0.83 -1.69
C SER A 49 1.43 -0.25 -1.86
N GLN A 50 1.60 1.07 -1.65
CA GLN A 50 2.92 1.71 -1.69
C GLN A 50 3.85 1.17 -0.61
N ARG A 51 3.32 0.89 0.59
CA ARG A 51 4.11 0.27 1.67
C ARG A 51 4.59 -1.12 1.27
N LEU A 52 3.72 -1.94 0.66
CA LEU A 52 4.08 -3.27 0.19
C LEU A 52 5.13 -3.21 -0.92
N LEU A 53 4.93 -2.36 -1.92
CA LEU A 53 5.87 -2.14 -3.02
C LEU A 53 7.24 -1.70 -2.52
N GLY A 54 7.29 -0.81 -1.53
CA GLY A 54 8.55 -0.39 -0.90
C GLY A 54 9.31 -1.54 -0.22
N GLN A 55 8.62 -2.51 0.39
CA GLN A 55 9.26 -3.68 0.98
C GLN A 55 9.75 -4.68 -0.09
N LEU A 56 8.94 -4.90 -1.13
CA LEU A 56 9.34 -5.74 -2.27
C LEU A 56 10.59 -5.19 -2.96
N HIS A 57 10.65 -3.87 -3.18
CA HIS A 57 11.81 -3.21 -3.76
C HIS A 57 13.08 -3.47 -2.94
N LYS A 58 13.02 -3.40 -1.60
CA LYS A 58 14.19 -3.69 -0.75
C LYS A 58 14.71 -5.11 -0.92
N ILE A 59 13.81 -6.10 -1.00
CA ILE A 59 14.18 -7.51 -1.21
C ILE A 59 14.88 -7.67 -2.55
N VAL A 60 14.29 -7.13 -3.62
CA VAL A 60 14.82 -7.19 -4.98
C VAL A 60 16.16 -6.45 -5.09
N TYR A 61 16.29 -5.30 -4.44
CA TYR A 61 17.53 -4.52 -4.38
C TYR A 61 18.67 -5.31 -3.72
N ILE A 62 18.46 -5.85 -2.52
CA ILE A 62 19.48 -6.62 -1.78
C ILE A 62 19.93 -7.84 -2.57
N SER A 63 19.01 -8.50 -3.27
CA SER A 63 19.32 -9.65 -4.12
C SER A 63 20.20 -9.33 -5.32
N GLN A 64 20.13 -8.11 -5.85
CA GLN A 64 20.89 -7.68 -7.02
C GLN A 64 22.29 -7.13 -6.69
N LEU A 65 22.59 -6.87 -5.42
CA LEU A 65 23.93 -6.44 -5.02
C LEU A 65 24.98 -7.53 -5.30
N PRO A 66 26.26 -7.21 -5.50
CA PRO A 66 27.31 -8.23 -5.59
C PRO A 66 27.35 -9.06 -4.30
N PRO A 67 27.69 -10.37 -4.36
CA PRO A 67 27.80 -11.20 -3.17
C PRO A 67 28.78 -10.56 -2.17
N ALA A 68 28.40 -10.59 -0.89
CA ALA A 68 29.25 -10.01 0.15
C ALA A 68 30.56 -10.80 0.23
N PRO A 69 31.70 -10.13 0.50
CA PRO A 69 33.01 -10.79 0.60
C PRO A 69 33.08 -11.79 1.77
N HIS A 70 32.19 -11.65 2.76
CA HIS A 70 32.03 -12.59 3.86
C HIS A 70 30.63 -13.20 3.87
N HIS A 71 30.50 -14.38 4.51
CA HIS A 71 29.21 -15.01 4.75
C HIS A 71 28.26 -14.07 5.50
N ASN A 72 27.11 -13.78 4.88
CA ASN A 72 26.09 -12.89 5.41
C ASN A 72 24.78 -13.66 5.63
N ILE A 73 24.50 -13.98 6.90
CA ILE A 73 23.32 -14.74 7.31
C ILE A 73 22.02 -13.99 6.95
N ARG A 74 21.97 -12.67 7.18
CA ARG A 74 20.80 -11.83 6.87
C ARG A 74 20.45 -11.91 5.39
N ARG A 75 21.44 -11.79 4.51
CA ARG A 75 21.26 -11.92 3.07
C ARG A 75 20.76 -13.31 2.68
N ARG A 76 21.26 -14.37 3.31
CA ARG A 76 20.78 -15.74 3.08
C ARG A 76 19.31 -15.92 3.47
N VAL A 77 18.86 -15.29 4.56
CA VAL A 77 17.44 -15.29 4.95
C VAL A 77 16.59 -14.56 3.92
N ILE A 78 17.03 -13.39 3.44
CA ILE A 78 16.35 -12.62 2.39
C ILE A 78 16.20 -13.43 1.10
N GLU A 79 17.24 -14.13 0.66
CA GLU A 79 17.18 -14.98 -0.53
C GLU A 79 16.18 -16.13 -0.39
N ARG A 80 16.10 -16.77 0.79
CA ARG A 80 15.13 -17.84 1.08
C ARG A 80 13.70 -17.32 1.13
N PHE A 81 13.49 -16.19 1.79
CA PHE A 81 12.20 -15.51 1.81
C PHE A 81 11.76 -15.13 0.39
N LYS A 82 12.64 -14.50 -0.40
CA LYS A 82 12.37 -14.16 -1.80
C LYS A 82 11.97 -15.38 -2.63
N LYS A 83 12.72 -16.49 -2.53
CA LYS A 83 12.39 -17.73 -3.24
C LYS A 83 10.98 -18.21 -2.87
N SER A 84 10.65 -18.23 -1.59
CA SER A 84 9.32 -18.66 -1.13
C SER A 84 8.21 -17.70 -1.57
N LEU A 85 8.49 -16.39 -1.57
CA LEU A 85 7.53 -15.35 -1.92
C LEU A 85 7.09 -15.42 -3.40
N PHE A 86 8.01 -15.72 -4.31
CA PHE A 86 7.74 -15.76 -5.76
C PHE A 86 7.57 -17.17 -6.32
N HIS A 87 7.70 -18.21 -5.50
CA HIS A 87 7.47 -19.58 -5.93
C HIS A 87 5.96 -19.86 -6.04
N TYR A 88 5.52 -20.29 -7.22
CA TYR A 88 4.14 -20.70 -7.44
C TYR A 88 3.84 -21.96 -6.62
N GLY A 89 2.74 -21.97 -5.86
CA GLY A 89 2.39 -23.09 -4.97
C GLY A 89 3.19 -23.12 -3.66
N SER A 90 3.86 -22.02 -3.30
CA SER A 90 4.48 -21.93 -1.97
C SER A 90 3.45 -22.00 -0.86
N ASP A 91 3.78 -22.78 0.17
CA ASP A 91 2.94 -22.89 1.36
C ASP A 91 2.98 -21.57 2.16
N PRO A 92 1.81 -20.95 2.47
CA PRO A 92 1.74 -19.71 3.22
C PRO A 92 2.34 -19.84 4.63
N TYR A 93 2.33 -21.03 5.23
CA TYR A 93 2.97 -21.24 6.52
C TYR A 93 4.49 -21.13 6.42
N ASN A 94 5.12 -21.78 5.44
CA ASN A 94 6.54 -21.62 5.16
C ASN A 94 6.94 -20.17 4.87
N LEU A 95 6.13 -19.42 4.10
CA LEU A 95 6.38 -18.00 3.84
C LEU A 95 6.38 -17.18 5.14
N LYS A 96 5.44 -17.45 6.04
CA LYS A 96 5.36 -16.81 7.37
C LYS A 96 6.58 -17.15 8.23
N VAL A 97 7.04 -18.40 8.18
CA VAL A 97 8.25 -18.84 8.90
C VAL A 97 9.49 -18.09 8.38
N GLU A 98 9.70 -18.02 7.06
CA GLU A 98 10.82 -17.26 6.49
C GLU A 98 10.71 -15.75 6.79
N LEU A 99 9.50 -15.19 6.81
CA LEU A 99 9.27 -13.79 7.18
C LEU A 99 9.67 -13.51 8.64
N SER A 100 9.35 -14.41 9.57
CA SER A 100 9.72 -14.24 10.99
C SER A 100 11.24 -14.17 11.19
N LYS A 101 12.00 -14.93 10.39
CA LYS A 101 13.47 -14.94 10.43
C LYS A 101 14.08 -13.60 9.99
N LEU A 102 13.39 -12.81 9.16
CA LEU A 102 13.86 -11.48 8.75
C LEU A 102 13.86 -10.46 9.89
N GLY A 103 12.96 -10.62 10.87
CA GLY A 103 12.88 -9.73 12.03
C GLY A 103 13.88 -10.08 13.14
N THR A 104 14.39 -11.31 13.15
CA THR A 104 15.29 -11.82 14.19
C THR A 104 16.76 -11.92 13.76
N ALA A 105 17.04 -11.85 12.45
CA ALA A 105 18.39 -11.97 11.89
C ALA A 105 19.14 -10.64 11.80
#